data_AF-A0A1Y0CKY8-F1
#
_entry.id   AF-A0A1Y0CKY8-F1
#
_cell.length_a   1.000
_cell.length_b   1.000
_cell.length_c   1.000
_cell.angle_alpha   90.00
_cell.angle_beta   90.00
_cell.angle_gamma   90.00
#
_symmetry.space_group_name_H-M   'P 1'
#
loop_
_entity.id
_entity.type
_entity.pdbx_description
1 polymer ?
#
loop_
_entity_poly.entity_id
_entity_poly.type
_entity_poly.pdbx_seq_one_letter_code
_entity_poly.pdbx_strand_id
1 'polypeptide(L)'
;MLLLFFIQLTVVLIFLLIGWAIVKKEAYGLISSFRSRPKEEQEELIQNGYPQKTGKLLIGTAIVLLIMLPLLFTSFPYAMEVQIGVMVVLLLGGFIYLSKYEVPKKRKKSYIISTSIAVVTFGFLFVVSYLGFQEAELTLRENSFEISGVYGDEWRFEDITQVDLVEEMPEVYLRTNGYGMQSISKGHFKVKDYGSSLLFIYKGNSPYLLIKTNDDTIFINSKDAEKTKDWYYQLVEQSGEAE
;
A
#
# COMPACT_ATOMS: atom_id res chain seq x y z
N MET A 1 -11.31 -8.91 5.42
CA MET A 1 -10.38 -10.00 5.78
C MET A 1 -10.41 -11.16 4.77
N LEU A 2 -11.56 -11.81 4.53
CA LEU A 2 -11.65 -12.96 3.60
C LEU A 2 -11.19 -12.65 2.16
N LEU A 3 -11.59 -11.51 1.60
CA LEU A 3 -11.13 -11.09 0.27
C LEU A 3 -9.59 -11.01 0.19
N LEU A 4 -8.96 -10.35 1.18
CA LEU A 4 -7.51 -10.19 1.24
C LEU A 4 -6.79 -11.54 1.36
N PHE A 5 -7.35 -12.45 2.16
CA PHE A 5 -6.87 -13.82 2.26
C PHE A 5 -6.87 -14.53 0.90
N PHE A 6 -7.96 -14.46 0.13
CA PHE A 6 -8.03 -15.12 -1.18
C PHE A 6 -7.09 -14.49 -2.21
N ILE A 7 -6.91 -13.17 -2.17
CA ILE A 7 -5.92 -12.47 -2.99
C ILE A 7 -4.52 -13.00 -2.66
N GLN A 8 -4.15 -13.04 -1.38
CA GLN A 8 -2.83 -13.50 -0.96
C GLN A 8 -2.59 -14.97 -1.29
N LEU A 9 -3.60 -15.83 -1.07
CA LEU A 9 -3.55 -17.24 -1.44
C LEU A 9 -3.33 -17.41 -2.94
N THR A 10 -3.99 -16.60 -3.77
CA THR A 10 -3.81 -16.61 -5.22
C THR A 10 -2.37 -16.27 -5.61
N VAL A 11 -1.76 -15.25 -4.98
CA VAL A 11 -0.35 -14.89 -5.20
C VAL A 11 0.59 -16.06 -4.85
N VAL A 12 0.38 -16.70 -3.69
CA VAL A 12 1.14 -17.90 -3.28
C VAL A 12 1.03 -19.01 -4.32
N LEU A 13 -0.19 -19.31 -4.78
CA LEU A 13 -0.43 -20.36 -5.78
C LEU A 13 0.23 -20.04 -7.11
N ILE A 14 0.20 -18.79 -7.56
CA ILE A 14 0.89 -18.36 -8.79
C ILE A 14 2.40 -18.58 -8.67
N PHE A 15 3.02 -18.19 -7.56
CA PHE A 15 4.46 -18.38 -7.38
C PHE A 15 4.84 -19.86 -7.28
N LEU A 16 4.04 -20.68 -6.59
CA LEU A 16 4.22 -22.12 -6.56
C LEU A 16 4.11 -22.74 -7.95
N LEU A 17 3.08 -22.37 -8.72
CA LEU A 17 2.83 -22.92 -10.05
C LEU A 17 3.93 -22.53 -11.05
N ILE A 18 4.30 -21.25 -11.11
CA ILE A 18 5.36 -20.77 -12.01
C ILE A 18 6.71 -21.37 -11.59
N GLY A 19 7.04 -21.33 -10.30
CA GLY A 19 8.29 -21.89 -9.80
C GLY A 19 8.40 -23.39 -10.03
N TRP A 20 7.31 -24.13 -9.83
CA TRP A 20 7.23 -25.57 -10.16
C TRP A 20 7.40 -25.81 -11.65
N ALA A 21 6.72 -25.05 -12.52
CA ALA A 21 6.82 -25.21 -13.97
C ALA A 21 8.26 -24.96 -14.45
N ILE A 22 8.95 -23.95 -13.91
CA ILE A 22 10.36 -23.68 -14.23
C ILE A 22 11.26 -24.84 -13.77
N VAL A 23 11.10 -25.32 -12.54
CA VAL A 23 12.01 -26.34 -11.95
C VAL A 23 11.76 -27.75 -12.49
N LYS A 24 10.49 -28.12 -12.74
CA LYS A 24 10.09 -29.49 -13.06
C LYS A 24 9.66 -29.71 -14.50
N LYS A 25 9.18 -28.66 -15.18
CA LYS A 25 8.71 -28.74 -16.58
C LYS A 25 9.63 -28.00 -17.54
N GLU A 26 10.75 -27.47 -17.05
CA GLU A 26 11.72 -26.70 -17.83
C GLU A 26 11.06 -25.57 -18.63
N ALA A 27 9.99 -24.98 -18.06
CA ALA A 27 9.26 -23.89 -18.65
C ALA A 27 10.03 -22.57 -18.53
N TYR A 28 11.30 -22.54 -18.96
CA TYR A 28 12.21 -21.40 -18.82
C TYR A 28 11.72 -20.16 -19.57
N GLY A 29 10.83 -20.34 -20.54
CA GLY A 29 10.15 -19.23 -21.20
C GLY A 29 9.26 -18.37 -20.29
N LEU A 30 8.92 -18.85 -19.08
CA LEU A 30 8.25 -18.05 -18.04
C LEU A 30 9.20 -17.05 -17.37
N ILE A 31 10.51 -17.22 -17.53
CA ILE A 31 11.50 -16.26 -17.05
C ILE A 31 11.57 -15.14 -18.07
N SER A 32 11.32 -13.92 -17.60
CA SER A 32 11.36 -12.73 -18.43
C SER A 32 12.66 -12.65 -19.23
N SER A 33 12.56 -12.32 -20.52
CA SER A 33 13.65 -12.22 -21.50
C SER A 33 14.42 -13.51 -21.82
N PHE A 34 14.09 -14.67 -21.24
CA PHE A 34 14.87 -15.89 -21.48
C PHE A 34 14.84 -16.32 -22.96
N ARG A 35 13.64 -16.38 -23.57
CA ARG A 35 13.47 -16.78 -24.99
C ARG A 35 14.11 -15.81 -25.98
N SER A 36 14.22 -14.53 -25.62
CA SER A 36 14.81 -13.51 -26.50
C SER A 36 16.33 -13.52 -26.50
N ARG A 37 16.99 -14.29 -25.63
CA ARG A 37 18.44 -14.39 -25.61
C ARG A 37 18.96 -15.28 -26.75
N PRO A 38 20.18 -15.03 -27.26
CA PRO A 38 20.86 -15.97 -28.17
C PRO A 38 20.91 -17.38 -27.58
N LYS A 39 20.84 -18.42 -28.43
CA LYS A 39 20.81 -19.82 -27.97
C LYS A 39 22.01 -20.18 -27.07
N GLU A 40 23.21 -19.70 -27.43
CA GLU A 40 24.42 -19.88 -26.62
C GLU A 40 24.26 -19.33 -25.19
N GLU A 41 23.66 -18.14 -25.04
CA GLU A 41 23.42 -17.57 -23.71
C GLU A 41 22.33 -18.34 -22.95
N GLN A 42 21.33 -18.90 -23.63
CA GLN A 42 20.31 -19.74 -22.99
C GLN A 42 20.94 -21.01 -22.42
N GLU A 43 21.80 -21.68 -23.19
CA GLU A 43 22.51 -22.88 -22.75
C GLU A 43 23.45 -22.58 -21.58
N GLU A 44 24.20 -21.49 -21.64
CA GLU A 44 25.08 -21.05 -20.55
C GLU A 44 24.31 -20.73 -19.27
N LEU A 45 23.13 -20.09 -19.37
CA LEU A 45 22.25 -19.85 -18.22
C LEU A 45 21.72 -21.14 -17.60
N ILE A 46 21.36 -22.13 -18.44
CA ILE A 46 20.90 -23.45 -17.99
C ILE A 46 22.05 -24.17 -17.27
N GLN A 47 23.26 -24.15 -17.83
CA GLN A 47 24.45 -24.75 -17.21
C GLN A 47 24.79 -24.08 -15.86
N ASN A 48 24.65 -22.76 -15.77
CA ASN A 48 24.81 -22.03 -14.51
C ASN A 48 23.69 -22.33 -13.49
N GLY A 49 22.61 -23.00 -13.91
CA GLY A 49 21.45 -23.30 -13.06
C GLY A 49 20.56 -22.08 -12.77
N TYR A 50 20.70 -21.00 -13.55
CA TYR A 50 19.95 -19.76 -13.35
C TYR A 50 18.42 -19.99 -13.35
N PRO A 51 17.84 -20.74 -14.31
CA PRO A 51 16.41 -21.01 -14.29
C PRO A 51 15.93 -21.75 -13.04
N GLN A 52 16.65 -22.80 -12.63
CA GLN A 52 16.29 -23.61 -11.47
C GLN A 52 16.38 -22.80 -10.17
N LYS A 53 17.38 -21.93 -10.05
CA LYS A 53 17.52 -21.01 -8.90
C LYS A 53 16.41 -19.97 -8.89
N THR A 54 16.01 -19.46 -10.06
CA THR A 54 14.86 -18.55 -10.19
C THR A 54 13.56 -19.22 -9.77
N GLY A 55 13.27 -20.43 -10.25
CA GLY A 55 12.09 -21.17 -9.83
C GLY A 55 12.09 -21.53 -8.34
N LYS A 56 13.26 -21.89 -7.78
CA LYS A 56 13.41 -22.12 -6.33
C LYS A 56 13.21 -20.85 -5.50
N LEU A 57 13.63 -19.68 -6.00
CA LEU A 57 13.35 -18.40 -5.35
C LEU A 57 11.84 -18.17 -5.26
N LEU A 58 11.11 -18.33 -6.37
CA LEU A 58 9.64 -18.18 -6.39
C LEU A 58 8.94 -19.15 -5.43
N ILE A 59 9.32 -20.43 -5.44
CA ILE A 59 8.78 -21.43 -4.51
C ILE A 59 9.11 -21.06 -3.06
N GLY A 60 10.36 -20.67 -2.78
CA GLY A 60 10.79 -20.28 -1.44
C GLY A 60 10.02 -19.07 -0.92
N THR A 61 9.86 -18.03 -1.75
CA THR A 61 9.01 -16.88 -1.42
C THR A 61 7.57 -17.30 -1.16
N ALA A 62 6.99 -18.17 -1.99
CA ALA A 62 5.62 -18.65 -1.80
C ALA A 62 5.45 -19.42 -0.48
N ILE A 63 6.41 -20.27 -0.11
CA ILE A 63 6.39 -21.02 1.16
C ILE A 63 6.45 -20.06 2.34
N VAL A 64 7.35 -19.06 2.32
CA VAL A 64 7.44 -18.06 3.39
C VAL A 64 6.12 -17.30 3.52
N LEU A 65 5.51 -16.88 2.40
CA LEU A 65 4.22 -16.20 2.42
C LEU A 65 3.08 -17.09 2.92
N LEU A 66 3.08 -18.38 2.56
CA LEU A 66 2.11 -19.36 3.07
C LEU A 66 2.24 -19.55 4.58
N ILE A 67 3.46 -19.61 5.11
CA ILE A 67 3.72 -19.70 6.56
C ILE A 67 3.26 -18.42 7.28
N MET A 68 3.41 -17.26 6.64
CA MET A 68 2.95 -15.98 7.21
C MET A 68 1.43 -15.78 7.11
N LEU A 69 0.73 -16.58 6.32
CA LEU A 69 -0.69 -16.41 6.00
C LEU A 69 -1.63 -16.39 7.23
N PRO A 70 -1.40 -17.18 8.30
CA PRO A 70 -2.16 -17.08 9.54
C PRO A 70 -2.11 -15.70 10.21
N LEU A 71 -1.08 -14.88 9.95
CA LEU A 71 -0.96 -13.52 10.50
C LEU A 71 -2.17 -12.64 10.14
N LEU A 72 -2.81 -12.90 8.99
CA LEU A 72 -3.99 -12.16 8.53
C LEU A 72 -5.22 -12.33 9.44
N PHE A 73 -5.23 -13.36 10.29
CA PHE A 73 -6.33 -13.65 11.22
C PHE A 73 -6.02 -13.21 12.65
N THR A 74 -4.93 -12.47 12.85
CA THR A 74 -4.57 -11.89 14.15
C THR A 74 -5.05 -10.45 14.25
N SER A 75 -5.02 -9.88 15.46
CA SER A 75 -5.30 -8.45 15.69
C SER A 75 -4.17 -7.52 15.26
N PHE A 76 -3.09 -8.06 14.66
CA PHE A 76 -1.96 -7.26 14.24
C PHE A 76 -2.33 -6.36 13.04
N PRO A 77 -2.28 -5.02 13.18
CA PRO A 77 -2.83 -4.12 12.18
C PRO A 77 -1.99 -4.00 10.90
N TYR A 78 -0.75 -4.48 10.91
CA TYR A 78 0.19 -4.36 9.78
C TYR A 78 0.45 -5.71 9.08
N ALA A 79 -0.45 -6.68 9.23
CA ALA A 79 -0.26 -8.05 8.76
C ALA A 79 -0.01 -8.11 7.24
N MET A 80 -0.77 -7.35 6.46
CA MET A 80 -0.64 -7.30 5.00
C MET A 80 0.65 -6.61 4.58
N GLU A 81 0.97 -5.48 5.21
CA GLU A 81 2.14 -4.66 4.92
C GLU A 81 3.43 -5.44 5.19
N VAL A 82 3.48 -6.20 6.28
CA VAL A 82 4.60 -7.09 6.60
C VAL A 82 4.75 -8.18 5.54
N GLN A 83 3.66 -8.83 5.13
CA GLN A 83 3.72 -9.88 4.11
C GLN A 83 4.21 -9.34 2.76
N ILE A 84 3.71 -8.18 2.33
CA ILE A 84 4.16 -7.52 1.09
C ILE A 84 5.63 -7.11 1.22
N GLY A 85 6.03 -6.55 2.36
CA GLY A 85 7.42 -6.17 2.64
C GLY A 85 8.37 -7.35 2.56
N VAL A 86 8.04 -8.47 3.21
CA VAL A 86 8.81 -9.71 3.15
C VAL A 86 8.89 -10.25 1.72
N MET A 87 7.78 -10.25 0.97
CA MET A 87 7.77 -10.64 -0.44
C MET A 87 8.75 -9.80 -1.27
N VAL A 88 8.67 -8.47 -1.16
CA VAL A 88 9.52 -7.53 -1.90
C VAL A 88 10.99 -7.74 -1.55
N VAL A 89 11.33 -7.88 -0.27
CA VAL A 89 12.70 -8.14 0.19
C VAL A 89 13.24 -9.45 -0.38
N LEU A 90 12.47 -10.54 -0.31
CA LEU A 90 12.89 -11.84 -0.82
C LEU A 90 13.10 -11.81 -2.34
N LEU A 91 12.18 -11.19 -3.08
CA LEU A 91 12.29 -11.12 -4.54
C LEU A 91 13.45 -10.23 -4.98
N LEU A 92 13.56 -9.01 -4.46
CA LEU A 92 14.64 -8.08 -4.84
C LEU A 92 16.01 -8.60 -4.41
N GLY A 93 16.15 -9.03 -3.15
CA GLY A 93 17.38 -9.65 -2.65
C GLY A 93 17.72 -10.93 -3.41
N GLY A 94 16.70 -11.73 -3.73
CA GLY A 94 16.83 -12.91 -4.57
C GLY A 94 17.33 -12.60 -5.97
N PHE A 95 16.82 -11.57 -6.65
CA PHE A 95 17.29 -11.15 -7.97
C PHE A 95 18.71 -10.58 -7.95
N ILE A 96 19.11 -9.88 -6.87
CA ILE A 96 20.49 -9.47 -6.66
C ILE A 96 21.37 -10.71 -6.52
N TYR A 97 20.98 -11.69 -5.70
CA TYR A 97 21.71 -12.95 -5.56
C TYR A 97 21.79 -13.74 -6.88
N LEU A 98 20.71 -13.80 -7.64
CA LEU A 98 20.64 -14.50 -8.93
C LEU A 98 21.58 -13.92 -9.99
N SER A 99 21.98 -12.65 -9.86
CA SER A 99 22.98 -12.04 -10.77
C SER A 99 24.32 -12.78 -10.80
N LYS A 100 24.65 -13.54 -9.75
CA LYS A 100 25.83 -14.42 -9.72
C LYS A 100 25.77 -15.55 -10.76
N TYR A 101 24.56 -15.99 -11.11
CA TYR A 101 24.31 -17.10 -12.04
C TYR A 101 24.06 -16.62 -13.48
N GLU A 102 24.10 -15.31 -13.71
CA GLU A 102 24.05 -14.73 -15.05
C GLU A 102 25.28 -15.13 -15.88
N VAL A 103 25.19 -14.99 -17.20
CA VAL A 103 26.30 -15.13 -18.14
C VAL A 103 27.50 -14.27 -17.67
N PRO A 104 28.74 -14.81 -17.58
CA PRO A 104 29.91 -14.14 -16.99
C PRO A 104 30.14 -12.71 -17.48
N LYS A 105 30.08 -12.49 -18.80
CA LYS A 105 30.23 -11.16 -19.43
C LYS A 105 29.14 -10.16 -19.02
N LYS A 106 28.01 -10.61 -18.49
CA LYS A 106 26.84 -9.78 -18.08
C LYS A 106 26.62 -9.72 -16.56
N ARG A 107 27.32 -10.52 -15.75
CA ARG A 107 27.13 -10.58 -14.28
C ARG A 107 27.21 -9.22 -13.59
N LYS A 108 28.27 -8.45 -13.86
CA LYS A 108 28.44 -7.11 -13.27
C LYS A 108 27.28 -6.17 -13.64
N LYS A 109 26.88 -6.18 -14.91
CA LYS A 109 25.76 -5.36 -15.39
C LYS A 109 24.44 -5.80 -14.73
N SER A 110 24.17 -7.10 -14.65
CA SER A 110 23.00 -7.65 -13.97
C SER A 110 22.95 -7.27 -12.50
N TYR A 111 24.07 -7.39 -11.78
CA TYR A 111 24.16 -7.00 -10.38
C TYR A 111 23.85 -5.51 -10.18
N ILE A 112 24.44 -4.63 -10.99
CA ILE A 112 24.16 -3.19 -10.95
C ILE A 112 22.68 -2.93 -11.21
N ILE A 113 22.11 -3.50 -12.27
CA ILE A 113 20.70 -3.31 -12.61
C ILE A 113 19.78 -3.79 -11.49
N SER A 114 19.95 -5.02 -11.00
CA SER A 114 19.12 -5.57 -9.92
C SER A 114 19.22 -4.74 -8.63
N THR A 115 20.43 -4.25 -8.32
CA THR A 115 20.66 -3.41 -7.14
C THR A 115 20.01 -2.04 -7.31
N SER A 116 20.16 -1.40 -8.46
CA SER A 116 19.51 -0.12 -8.76
C SER A 116 17.99 -0.23 -8.71
N ILE A 117 17.40 -1.30 -9.27
CA ILE A 117 15.96 -1.56 -9.16
C ILE A 117 15.55 -1.69 -7.70
N ALA A 118 16.32 -2.43 -6.90
CA ALA A 118 16.01 -2.59 -5.48
C ALA A 118 16.06 -1.26 -4.72
N VAL A 119 17.12 -0.47 -4.91
CA VAL A 119 17.27 0.85 -4.27
C VAL A 119 16.13 1.80 -4.66
N VAL A 120 15.80 1.88 -5.95
CA VAL A 120 14.69 2.73 -6.43
C VAL A 120 13.36 2.26 -5.84
N THR A 121 13.12 0.94 -5.82
CA THR A 121 11.89 0.37 -5.27
C THR A 121 11.76 0.67 -3.78
N PHE A 122 12.81 0.44 -2.99
CA PHE A 122 12.80 0.74 -1.55
C PHE A 122 12.69 2.24 -1.27
N GLY A 123 13.40 3.08 -2.02
CA GLY A 123 13.30 4.53 -1.91
C GLY A 123 11.88 5.03 -2.20
N PHE A 124 11.26 4.52 -3.27
CA PHE A 124 9.87 4.84 -3.60
C PHE A 124 8.89 4.36 -2.53
N LEU A 125 9.00 3.11 -2.08
CA LEU A 125 8.14 2.57 -1.01
C LEU A 125 8.31 3.35 0.30
N PHE A 126 9.53 3.76 0.62
CA PHE A 126 9.81 4.60 1.79
C PHE A 126 9.12 5.95 1.67
N VAL A 127 9.28 6.66 0.55
CA VAL A 127 8.64 7.97 0.33
C VAL A 127 7.12 7.87 0.39
N VAL A 128 6.52 6.90 -0.33
CA VAL A 128 5.06 6.70 -0.31
C VAL A 128 4.55 6.36 1.08
N SER A 129 5.28 5.50 1.81
CA SER A 129 4.89 5.14 3.18
C SER A 129 5.01 6.35 4.12
N TYR A 130 6.11 7.10 4.06
CA TYR A 130 6.33 8.29 4.86
C TYR A 130 5.19 9.31 4.66
N LEU A 131 4.87 9.64 3.40
CA LEU A 131 3.77 10.54 3.07
C LEU A 131 2.39 9.99 3.47
N GLY A 132 2.17 8.68 3.34
CA GLY A 132 0.90 8.06 3.74
C GLY A 132 0.67 8.05 5.26
N PHE A 133 1.74 7.85 6.04
CA PHE A 133 1.67 7.79 7.51
C PHE A 133 1.71 9.17 8.18
N GLN A 134 2.22 10.20 7.52
CA GLN A 134 2.25 11.58 8.03
C GLN A 134 0.85 12.03 8.46
N GLU A 135 0.68 12.44 9.72
CA GLU A 135 -0.63 12.78 10.28
C GLU A 135 -1.20 14.02 9.60
N ALA A 136 -2.51 13.98 9.32
CA ALA A 136 -3.22 15.16 8.83
C ALA A 136 -3.60 16.01 10.03
N GLU A 137 -3.32 17.29 9.95
CA GLU A 137 -3.65 18.27 10.98
C GLU A 137 -4.72 19.22 10.45
N LEU A 138 -5.78 19.44 11.23
CA LEU A 138 -6.73 20.52 10.98
C LEU A 138 -6.27 21.76 11.74
N THR A 139 -6.03 22.85 11.01
CA THR A 139 -5.65 24.16 11.57
C THR A 139 -6.63 25.23 11.16
N LEU A 140 -7.14 25.97 12.14
CA LEU A 140 -7.97 27.15 11.87
C LEU A 140 -7.12 28.32 11.38
N ARG A 141 -7.71 29.08 10.47
CA ARG A 141 -7.25 30.38 9.96
C ARG A 141 -8.30 31.44 10.31
N GLU A 142 -8.11 32.66 9.82
CA GLU A 142 -9.00 33.78 10.14
C GLU A 142 -10.43 33.58 9.59
N ASN A 143 -10.59 33.06 8.37
CA ASN A 143 -11.89 32.89 7.70
C ASN A 143 -12.08 31.47 7.10
N SER A 144 -11.20 30.54 7.46
CA SER A 144 -11.11 29.21 6.85
C SER A 144 -10.47 28.21 7.82
N PHE A 145 -10.57 26.93 7.49
CA PHE A 145 -9.74 25.88 8.08
C PHE A 145 -8.95 25.19 6.98
N GLU A 146 -7.75 24.72 7.35
CA GLU A 146 -6.86 23.97 6.47
C GLU A 146 -6.70 22.57 7.05
N ILE A 147 -6.74 21.56 6.18
CA ILE A 147 -6.25 20.22 6.52
C ILE A 147 -4.92 20.03 5.80
N SER A 148 -3.87 19.66 6.54
CA SER A 148 -2.55 19.44 5.95
C SER A 148 -2.39 18.06 5.29
N GLY A 149 -1.45 17.96 4.35
CA GLY A 149 -1.02 16.71 3.72
C GLY A 149 -1.28 16.67 2.21
N VAL A 150 -0.96 15.53 1.59
CA VAL A 150 -0.99 15.36 0.11
C VAL A 150 -2.37 15.61 -0.51
N TYR A 151 -3.44 15.36 0.25
CA TYR A 151 -4.82 15.58 -0.17
C TYR A 151 -5.46 16.75 0.57
N GLY A 152 -4.68 17.44 1.39
CA GLY A 152 -5.12 18.58 2.19
C GLY A 152 -5.50 19.77 1.32
N ASP A 153 -6.43 20.56 1.81
CA ASP A 153 -6.88 21.79 1.17
C ASP A 153 -7.33 22.80 2.24
N GLU A 154 -7.77 23.97 1.80
CA GLU A 154 -8.32 25.04 2.63
C GLU A 154 -9.78 25.30 2.26
N TRP A 155 -10.66 25.30 3.27
CA TRP A 155 -12.09 25.54 3.11
C TRP A 155 -12.53 26.72 3.96
N ARG A 156 -13.39 27.57 3.41
CA ARG A 156 -13.90 28.76 4.11
C ARG A 156 -15.01 28.35 5.07
N PHE A 157 -15.10 29.03 6.21
CA PHE A 157 -16.15 28.74 7.19
C PHE A 157 -17.55 28.97 6.64
N GLU A 158 -17.72 29.96 5.76
CA GLU A 158 -19.04 30.26 5.15
C GLU A 158 -19.54 29.20 4.17
N ASP A 159 -18.65 28.32 3.68
CA ASP A 159 -19.03 27.23 2.78
C ASP A 159 -19.47 25.98 3.54
N ILE A 160 -19.30 25.97 4.87
CA ILE A 160 -19.72 24.86 5.73
C ILE A 160 -21.25 24.84 5.82
N THR A 161 -21.82 23.65 5.64
CA THR A 161 -23.26 23.40 5.68
C THR A 161 -23.67 22.41 6.76
N GLN A 162 -22.71 21.68 7.32
CA GLN A 162 -22.92 20.71 8.40
C GLN A 162 -21.57 20.34 9.04
N VAL A 163 -21.50 20.37 10.38
CA VAL A 163 -20.41 19.79 11.16
C VAL A 163 -20.96 18.81 12.19
N ASP A 164 -20.48 17.56 12.19
CA ASP A 164 -20.94 16.52 13.12
C ASP A 164 -19.79 15.67 13.67
N LEU A 165 -19.96 15.19 14.91
CA LEU A 165 -19.19 14.06 15.43
C LEU A 165 -19.94 12.75 15.19
N VAL A 166 -19.31 11.84 14.48
CA VAL A 166 -19.83 10.51 14.16
C VAL A 166 -18.99 9.46 14.86
N GLU A 167 -19.61 8.59 15.65
CA GLU A 167 -18.89 7.54 16.40
C GLU A 167 -18.42 6.38 15.50
N GLU A 168 -19.19 6.06 14.46
CA GLU A 168 -18.87 4.98 13.54
C GLU A 168 -18.73 5.51 12.11
N MET A 169 -17.60 5.18 11.47
CA MET A 169 -17.36 5.56 10.08
C MET A 169 -18.35 4.82 9.16
N PRO A 170 -19.10 5.53 8.30
CA PRO A 170 -19.93 4.89 7.29
C PRO A 170 -19.12 3.98 6.36
N GLU A 171 -19.79 3.00 5.76
CA GLU A 171 -19.13 2.01 4.90
C GLU A 171 -18.40 2.69 3.73
N VAL A 172 -17.09 2.44 3.61
CA VAL A 172 -16.27 2.93 2.50
C VAL A 172 -16.30 1.92 1.36
N TYR A 173 -16.98 2.25 0.26
CA TYR A 173 -17.14 1.36 -0.89
C TYR A 173 -15.88 1.22 -1.73
N LEU A 174 -15.24 2.34 -2.03
CA LEU A 174 -14.13 2.37 -3.00
C LEU A 174 -13.17 3.50 -2.70
N ARG A 175 -11.87 3.23 -2.81
CA ARG A 175 -10.84 4.28 -2.91
C ARG A 175 -10.69 4.69 -4.37
N THR A 176 -10.93 5.96 -4.69
CA THR A 176 -10.76 6.49 -6.06
C THR A 176 -9.35 7.02 -6.28
N ASN A 177 -8.79 7.71 -5.28
CA ASN A 177 -7.39 8.13 -5.25
C ASN A 177 -6.95 8.29 -3.80
N GLY A 178 -5.78 7.81 -3.39
CA GLY A 178 -5.42 7.92 -1.98
C GLY A 178 -4.43 6.90 -1.46
N TYR A 179 -4.03 7.13 -0.22
CA TYR A 179 -3.38 6.15 0.63
C TYR A 179 -4.43 5.42 1.45
N GLY A 180 -4.47 4.10 1.36
CA GLY A 180 -5.46 3.29 2.06
C GLY A 180 -4.82 1.99 2.53
N MET A 181 -4.59 1.92 3.83
CA MET A 181 -4.06 0.77 4.55
C MET A 181 -5.10 0.27 5.55
N GLN A 182 -4.79 -0.80 6.28
CA GLN A 182 -5.73 -1.37 7.24
C GLN A 182 -6.08 -0.40 8.38
N SER A 183 -5.15 0.46 8.77
CA SER A 183 -5.32 1.43 9.87
C SER A 183 -5.60 2.87 9.42
N ILE A 184 -5.38 3.22 8.15
CA ILE A 184 -5.46 4.61 7.67
C ILE A 184 -6.18 4.68 6.31
N SER A 185 -7.02 5.69 6.13
CA SER A 185 -7.53 6.11 4.82
C SER A 185 -7.31 7.61 4.62
N LYS A 186 -6.56 7.99 3.59
CA LYS A 186 -6.25 9.38 3.22
C LYS A 186 -6.46 9.61 1.72
N GLY A 187 -7.25 10.61 1.34
CA GLY A 187 -7.55 10.97 -0.05
C GLY A 187 -9.02 10.83 -0.42
N HIS A 188 -9.31 10.58 -1.70
CA HIS A 188 -10.67 10.49 -2.24
C HIS A 188 -11.23 9.06 -2.22
N PHE A 189 -12.44 8.95 -1.69
CA PHE A 189 -13.17 7.69 -1.56
C PHE A 189 -14.64 7.87 -1.94
N LYS A 190 -15.31 6.75 -2.18
CA LYS A 190 -16.77 6.66 -2.21
C LYS A 190 -17.26 6.11 -0.89
N VAL A 191 -18.05 6.89 -0.16
CA VAL A 191 -18.60 6.56 1.15
C VAL A 191 -20.10 6.37 1.01
N LYS A 192 -20.63 5.30 1.60
CA LYS A 192 -22.05 4.99 1.60
C LYS A 192 -22.86 6.16 2.14
N ASP A 193 -23.92 6.54 1.43
CA ASP A 193 -24.82 7.67 1.74
C ASP A 193 -24.21 9.08 1.67
N TYR A 194 -22.87 9.19 1.53
CA TYR A 194 -22.14 10.45 1.44
C TYR A 194 -21.47 10.70 0.07
N GLY A 195 -21.54 9.74 -0.85
CA GLY A 195 -21.04 9.92 -2.21
C GLY A 195 -19.52 10.03 -2.28
N SER A 196 -19.01 10.99 -3.06
CA SER A 196 -17.57 11.28 -3.13
C SER A 196 -17.16 12.02 -1.87
N SER A 197 -16.15 11.51 -1.16
CA SER A 197 -15.70 12.09 0.11
C SER A 197 -14.19 12.09 0.23
N LEU A 198 -13.67 13.11 0.90
CA LEU A 198 -12.28 13.24 1.28
C LEU A 198 -12.10 12.62 2.67
N LEU A 199 -11.22 11.64 2.80
CA LEU A 199 -10.92 10.99 4.07
C LEU A 199 -9.53 11.39 4.55
N PHE A 200 -9.40 11.63 5.85
CA PHE A 200 -8.16 11.78 6.59
C PHE A 200 -8.25 11.02 7.92
N ILE A 201 -8.53 9.72 7.83
CA ILE A 201 -8.95 8.95 9.00
C ILE A 201 -7.94 7.88 9.43
N TYR A 202 -7.81 7.72 10.73
CA TYR A 202 -7.32 6.54 11.43
C TYR A 202 -8.51 5.63 11.76
N LYS A 203 -8.59 4.50 11.07
CA LYS A 203 -9.67 3.52 11.22
C LYS A 203 -9.68 2.95 12.63
N GLY A 204 -10.86 2.87 13.23
CA GLY A 204 -11.05 2.35 14.58
C GLY A 204 -10.76 3.35 15.70
N ASN A 205 -10.53 4.62 15.40
CA ASN A 205 -10.30 5.67 16.40
C ASN A 205 -11.51 6.62 16.42
N SER A 206 -12.55 6.28 17.17
CA SER A 206 -13.72 7.17 17.34
C SER A 206 -13.38 8.38 18.22
N PRO A 207 -14.02 9.56 18.04
CA PRO A 207 -14.99 9.91 17.01
C PRO A 207 -14.35 10.36 15.69
N TYR A 208 -15.17 10.43 14.65
CA TYR A 208 -14.86 11.00 13.34
C TYR A 208 -15.58 12.33 13.18
N LEU A 209 -14.86 13.35 12.74
CA LEU A 209 -15.42 14.65 12.40
C LEU A 209 -15.88 14.63 10.94
N LEU A 210 -17.20 14.76 10.74
CA LEU A 210 -17.82 14.98 9.45
C LEU A 210 -17.95 16.48 9.22
N ILE A 211 -17.46 16.95 8.08
CA ILE A 211 -17.61 18.33 7.62
C ILE A 211 -18.20 18.26 6.22
N LYS A 212 -19.35 18.88 6.00
CA LYS A 212 -19.89 19.09 4.64
C LYS A 212 -19.75 20.55 4.28
N THR A 213 -19.20 20.78 3.09
CA THR A 213 -19.22 22.09 2.45
C THR A 213 -20.18 22.06 1.26
N ASN A 214 -20.31 23.19 0.58
CA ASN A 214 -21.06 23.28 -0.68
C ASN A 214 -20.60 22.25 -1.73
N ASP A 215 -19.30 21.92 -1.75
CA ASP A 215 -18.69 21.08 -2.79
C ASP A 215 -18.14 19.75 -2.28
N ASP A 216 -17.75 19.66 -1.01
CA ASP A 216 -17.02 18.53 -0.45
C ASP A 216 -17.73 17.89 0.75
N THR A 217 -17.50 16.59 0.91
CA THR A 217 -17.77 15.87 2.15
C THR A 217 -16.47 15.33 2.70
N ILE A 218 -16.12 15.72 3.92
CA ILE A 218 -14.82 15.47 4.53
C ILE A 218 -15.04 14.67 5.81
N PHE A 219 -14.25 13.62 5.99
CA PHE A 219 -14.13 12.91 7.26
C PHE A 219 -12.68 12.98 7.74
N ILE A 220 -12.47 13.43 8.97
CA ILE A 220 -11.15 13.51 9.60
C ILE A 220 -11.23 13.06 11.05
N ASN A 221 -10.17 12.44 11.54
CA ASN A 221 -9.97 12.22 12.97
C ASN A 221 -8.49 12.22 13.32
N SER A 222 -8.22 12.33 14.61
CA SER A 222 -6.92 12.06 15.21
C SER A 222 -6.91 10.66 15.83
N LYS A 223 -5.72 10.13 16.10
CA LYS A 223 -5.55 8.97 16.99
C LYS A 223 -5.99 9.29 18.42
N ASP A 224 -5.99 10.56 18.79
CA ASP A 224 -6.49 11.07 20.05
C ASP A 224 -7.93 11.58 19.87
N ALA A 225 -8.87 10.92 20.54
CA ALA A 225 -10.30 11.24 20.46
C ALA A 225 -10.60 12.68 20.94
N GLU A 226 -9.89 13.16 21.97
CA GLU A 226 -10.12 14.51 22.50
C GLU A 226 -9.70 15.56 21.48
N LYS A 227 -8.61 15.34 20.75
CA LYS A 227 -8.20 16.22 19.65
C LYS A 227 -9.25 16.33 18.55
N THR A 228 -9.91 15.23 18.20
CA THR A 228 -11.01 15.27 17.21
C THR A 228 -12.20 16.08 17.74
N LYS A 229 -12.52 15.95 19.04
CA LYS A 229 -13.60 16.74 19.66
C LYS A 229 -13.24 18.22 19.76
N ASP A 230 -11.98 18.54 20.05
CA ASP A 230 -11.50 19.92 20.07
C ASP A 230 -11.64 20.58 18.69
N TRP A 231 -11.30 19.87 17.61
CA TRP A 231 -11.54 20.34 16.24
C TRP A 231 -13.03 20.58 15.96
N TYR A 232 -13.90 19.70 16.43
CA TYR A 232 -15.35 19.87 16.30
C TYR A 232 -15.83 21.18 16.97
N TYR A 233 -15.51 21.37 18.25
CA TYR A 233 -15.96 22.56 18.99
C TYR A 233 -15.44 23.85 18.37
N GLN A 234 -14.17 23.84 17.92
CA GLN A 234 -13.54 24.95 17.22
C GLN A 234 -14.26 25.30 15.90
N LEU A 235 -14.65 24.29 15.11
CA LEU A 235 -15.37 24.54 13.85
C LEU A 235 -16.80 25.03 14.07
N VAL A 236 -17.52 24.49 15.06
CA VAL A 236 -18.88 24.94 15.39
C VAL A 236 -18.87 26.39 15.86
N GLU A 237 -17.89 26.79 16.67
CA GLU A 237 -17.73 28.17 17.13
C GLU A 237 -17.48 29.15 15.96
N GLN A 238 -16.66 28.76 14.97
CA GLN A 238 -16.30 29.63 13.85
C GLN A 238 -17.33 29.66 12.70
N SER A 239 -18.04 28.55 12.46
CA SER A 239 -19.04 28.44 11.38
C SER A 239 -20.39 29.09 11.73
N GLY A 240 -20.62 29.41 13.01
CA GLY A 240 -21.90 29.97 13.46
C GLY A 240 -23.04 28.94 13.49
N GLU A 241 -22.75 27.64 13.38
CA GLU A 241 -23.72 26.54 13.54
C GLU A 241 -24.08 26.26 15.02
N ALA A 242 -23.67 27.13 15.95
CA ALA A 242 -24.06 27.08 17.36
C ALA A 242 -25.48 27.65 17.59
N GLU A 243 -26.52 26.95 17.14
CA GLU A 243 -27.91 27.11 17.64
C GLU A 243 -28.69 25.78 17.67
#